data_AF-A0A916F553-F1
#
_entry.id   AF-A0A916F553-F1
#
_cell.length_a   1.000
_cell.length_b   1.000
_cell.length_c   1.000
_cell.angle_alpha   90.00
_cell.angle_beta   90.00
_cell.angle_gamma   90.00
#
_symmetry.space_group_name_H-M   'P 1'
#
loop_
_entity.id
_entity.type
_entity.pdbx_description
1 polymer ?
#
loop_
_entity_poly.entity_id
_entity_poly.type
_entity_poly.pdbx_seq_one_letter_code
_entity_poly.pdbx_strand_id
1 'polypeptide(L)'
;MATSYERNLLFMPPKKAIIPIGRIEKRILLIRGEKVVVDADLAQFYRVPTKRLNEQLKRNKARFPKDFMFQLTADEKTELVANCDHLNNLKYSKSLPFVFSEHGAIMAASVLNPKKAIEVSVYIVRVFVKIRRVIAEHKEISRRIARIENRLADHDEQIIELITAIKQLLKPDPPPKKRRIGFQAGKHNHITGGEPKILHPIA
;
A
#
# COMPACT_ATOMS: atom_id res chain seq x y z
N MET A 1 -39.25 45.68 23.25
CA MET A 1 -38.18 45.85 24.26
C MET A 1 -37.78 44.48 24.78
N ALA A 2 -36.83 43.82 24.13
CA ALA A 2 -36.30 42.53 24.60
C ALA A 2 -35.37 42.78 25.80
N THR A 3 -35.68 42.14 26.92
CA THR A 3 -34.95 42.25 28.18
C THR A 3 -33.48 41.83 28.03
N SER A 4 -32.61 42.48 28.79
CA SER A 4 -31.13 42.35 28.81
C SER A 4 -30.57 40.93 29.03
N TYR A 5 -31.42 39.90 29.14
CA TYR A 5 -31.03 38.49 29.28
C TYR A 5 -30.76 37.78 27.95
N GLU A 6 -31.24 38.31 26.81
CA GLU A 6 -31.08 37.64 25.50
C GLU A 6 -29.83 38.07 24.71
N ARG A 7 -29.02 39.01 25.23
CA ARG A 7 -27.83 39.53 24.53
C ARG A 7 -26.48 38.92 24.92
N ASN A 8 -26.44 38.00 25.87
CA ASN A 8 -25.18 37.38 26.33
C ASN A 8 -25.16 35.84 26.22
N LEU A 9 -25.88 35.27 25.24
CA LEU A 9 -25.79 33.85 24.90
C LEU A 9 -24.91 33.55 23.67
N LEU A 10 -24.06 34.50 23.26
CA LEU A 10 -23.18 34.35 22.09
C LEU A 10 -21.76 33.84 22.40
N PHE A 11 -21.45 33.49 23.66
CA PHE A 11 -20.15 32.89 24.00
C PHE A 11 -20.24 31.90 25.17
N MET A 12 -21.07 30.86 25.00
CA MET A 12 -20.97 29.66 25.83
C MET A 12 -20.74 28.45 24.92
N PRO A 13 -19.49 27.97 24.72
CA PRO A 13 -19.28 26.70 24.05
C PRO A 13 -20.01 25.58 24.82
N PRO A 14 -20.84 24.75 24.16
CA PRO A 14 -21.51 23.66 24.82
C PRO A 14 -20.49 22.66 25.37
N LYS A 15 -20.52 22.43 26.69
CA LYS A 15 -19.81 21.31 27.37
C LYS A 15 -20.43 19.96 26.95
N LYS A 16 -20.24 19.56 25.71
CA LYS A 16 -20.36 18.18 25.25
C LYS A 16 -19.22 17.97 24.26
N ALA A 17 -18.16 17.32 24.71
CA ALA A 17 -17.03 16.95 23.87
C ALA A 17 -17.49 15.94 22.79
N ILE A 18 -18.09 16.46 21.71
CA ILE A 18 -18.22 15.76 20.44
C ILE A 18 -16.78 15.44 20.03
N ILE A 19 -16.48 14.17 19.82
CA ILE A 19 -15.15 13.76 19.38
C ILE A 19 -14.95 14.41 18.00
N PRO A 20 -13.91 15.24 17.79
CA PRO A 20 -13.74 15.95 16.52
C PRO A 20 -13.57 15.02 15.32
N ILE A 21 -13.98 15.45 14.12
CA ILE A 21 -14.11 14.56 12.92
C ILE A 21 -12.75 13.99 12.58
N GLY A 22 -11.75 14.87 12.57
CA GLY A 22 -10.36 14.51 12.29
C GLY A 22 -9.75 13.56 13.32
N ARG A 23 -10.34 13.39 14.51
CA ARG A 23 -9.88 12.40 15.49
C ARG A 23 -10.36 10.99 15.13
N ILE A 24 -11.53 10.85 14.51
CA ILE A 24 -12.05 9.54 14.08
C ILE A 24 -11.40 9.10 12.77
N GLU A 25 -11.21 10.04 11.83
CA GLU A 25 -10.50 9.77 10.57
C GLU A 25 -9.13 9.12 10.80
N LYS A 26 -8.34 9.62 11.76
CA LYS A 26 -7.01 9.10 12.10
C LYS A 26 -7.00 7.73 12.79
N ARG A 27 -8.16 7.19 13.19
CA ARG A 27 -8.30 5.87 13.82
C ARG A 27 -8.86 4.81 12.88
N ILE A 28 -9.20 5.20 11.65
CA ILE A 28 -9.66 4.27 10.62
C ILE A 28 -8.44 3.79 9.87
N LEU A 29 -8.19 2.49 9.94
CA LEU A 29 -7.03 1.82 9.40
C LEU A 29 -7.41 0.98 8.20
N LEU A 30 -6.44 0.65 7.35
CA LEU A 30 -6.61 -0.29 6.25
C LEU A 30 -5.95 -1.61 6.65
N ILE A 31 -6.75 -2.64 6.93
CA ILE A 31 -6.27 -3.97 7.33
C ILE A 31 -6.99 -5.00 6.47
N ARG A 32 -6.23 -5.91 5.83
CA ARG A 32 -6.75 -6.90 4.87
C ARG A 32 -7.59 -6.29 3.74
N GLY A 33 -7.25 -5.07 3.30
CA GLY A 33 -7.99 -4.34 2.28
C GLY A 33 -9.30 -3.72 2.76
N GLU A 34 -9.66 -3.86 4.03
CA GLU A 34 -10.86 -3.30 4.62
C GLU A 34 -10.56 -2.08 5.48
N LYS A 35 -11.44 -1.08 5.42
CA LYS A 35 -11.40 0.05 6.36
C LYS A 35 -12.01 -0.40 7.68
N VAL A 36 -11.20 -0.37 8.74
CA VAL A 36 -11.58 -0.88 10.06
C VAL A 36 -11.16 0.06 11.19
N VAL A 37 -11.83 -0.08 12.33
CA VAL A 37 -11.47 0.58 13.60
C VAL A 37 -11.17 -0.46 14.67
N VAL A 38 -10.15 -0.23 15.49
CA VAL A 38 -9.73 -1.15 16.58
C VAL A 38 -10.66 -1.05 17.79
N ASP A 39 -10.88 -2.15 18.50
CA ASP A 39 -11.72 -2.21 19.71
C ASP A 39 -11.37 -1.15 20.76
N ALA A 40 -10.08 -0.86 20.95
CA ALA A 40 -9.60 0.17 21.85
C ALA A 40 -10.10 1.57 21.48
N ASP A 41 -10.01 1.95 20.20
CA ASP A 41 -10.48 3.24 19.71
C ASP A 41 -12.01 3.30 19.68
N LEU A 42 -12.66 2.22 19.24
CA LEU A 42 -14.11 2.14 19.19
C LEU A 42 -14.72 2.27 20.60
N ALA A 43 -14.13 1.61 21.58
CA ALA A 43 -14.50 1.73 22.99
C ALA A 43 -14.28 3.16 23.51
N GLN A 44 -13.17 3.81 23.13
CA GLN A 44 -12.92 5.22 23.46
C GLN A 44 -14.00 6.14 22.86
N PHE A 45 -14.43 5.88 21.63
CA PHE A 45 -15.48 6.67 20.97
C PHE A 45 -16.82 6.58 21.71
N TYR A 46 -17.20 5.36 22.08
CA TYR A 46 -18.41 5.13 22.86
C TYR A 46 -18.26 5.44 24.35
N ARG A 47 -17.06 5.83 24.78
CA ARG A 47 -16.69 6.14 26.17
C ARG A 47 -17.01 4.99 27.13
N VAL A 48 -16.66 3.79 26.71
CA VAL A 48 -16.75 2.56 27.51
C VAL A 48 -15.37 1.94 27.64
N PRO A 49 -15.09 1.16 28.70
CA PRO A 49 -13.87 0.36 28.75
C PRO A 49 -13.85 -0.67 27.62
N THR A 50 -12.69 -0.90 26.99
CA THR A 50 -12.52 -1.93 25.93
C THR A 50 -12.98 -3.31 26.39
N LYS A 51 -12.71 -3.65 27.66
CA LYS A 51 -13.19 -4.89 28.28
C LYS A 51 -14.72 -5.00 28.25
N ARG A 52 -15.43 -3.91 28.54
CA ARG A 52 -16.90 -3.86 28.55
C ARG A 52 -17.48 -4.03 27.15
N LEU A 53 -16.85 -3.40 26.14
CA LEU A 53 -17.18 -3.63 24.74
C LEU A 53 -17.02 -5.11 24.39
N ASN A 54 -15.84 -5.68 24.65
CA ASN A 54 -15.52 -7.07 24.31
C ASN A 54 -16.43 -8.09 25.03
N GLU A 55 -16.88 -7.80 26.25
CA GLU A 55 -17.92 -8.58 26.93
C GLU A 55 -19.25 -8.55 26.19
N GLN A 56 -19.69 -7.39 25.71
CA GLN A 56 -20.93 -7.29 24.92
C GLN A 56 -20.85 -8.03 23.59
N LEU A 57 -19.70 -7.99 22.93
CA LEU A 57 -19.46 -8.75 21.69
C LEU A 57 -19.58 -10.25 21.96
N LYS A 58 -18.96 -10.74 23.03
CA LYS A 58 -19.03 -12.15 23.41
C LYS A 58 -20.45 -12.61 23.74
N ARG A 59 -21.27 -11.74 24.34
CA ARG A 59 -22.69 -12.02 24.63
C ARG A 59 -23.56 -11.99 23.39
N ASN A 60 -23.22 -11.17 22.39
CA ASN A 60 -24.03 -10.91 21.21
C ASN A 60 -23.37 -11.42 19.92
N LYS A 61 -22.54 -12.47 19.97
CA LYS A 61 -21.74 -12.96 18.82
C LYS A 61 -22.56 -13.19 17.55
N ALA A 62 -23.81 -13.65 17.67
CA ALA A 62 -24.72 -13.88 16.54
C ALA A 62 -25.00 -12.61 15.71
N ARG A 63 -24.80 -11.41 16.28
CA ARG A 63 -24.99 -10.13 15.59
C ARG A 63 -23.75 -9.65 14.83
N PHE A 64 -22.62 -10.34 15.00
CA PHE A 64 -21.34 -9.93 14.45
C PHE A 64 -20.80 -11.00 13.48
N PRO A 65 -21.28 -10.99 12.23
CA PRO A 65 -20.69 -11.82 11.18
C PRO A 65 -19.25 -11.38 10.86
N LYS A 66 -18.52 -12.21 10.09
CA LYS A 66 -17.07 -12.04 9.84
C LYS A 66 -16.72 -10.73 9.11
N ASP A 67 -17.64 -10.21 8.31
CA ASP A 67 -17.56 -8.94 7.58
C ASP A 67 -17.84 -7.71 8.47
N PHE A 68 -18.40 -7.92 9.67
CA PHE A 68 -18.64 -6.86 10.64
C PHE A 68 -17.48 -6.73 11.61
N MET A 69 -16.91 -7.85 12.04
CA MET A 69 -15.74 -7.86 12.90
C MET A 69 -14.87 -9.09 12.67
N PHE A 70 -13.58 -8.91 12.88
CA PHE A 70 -12.63 -10.02 12.97
C PHE A 70 -11.55 -9.72 14.00
N GLN A 71 -10.84 -10.75 14.42
CA GLN A 71 -9.72 -10.63 15.35
C GLN A 71 -8.41 -10.56 14.55
N LEU A 72 -7.50 -9.69 14.97
CA LEU A 72 -6.17 -9.60 14.38
C LEU A 72 -5.31 -10.80 14.75
N THR A 73 -4.36 -11.15 13.89
CA THR A 73 -3.27 -12.09 14.22
C THR A 73 -2.22 -11.42 15.11
N ALA A 74 -1.31 -12.22 15.66
CA ALA A 74 -0.18 -11.71 16.44
C ALA A 74 0.73 -10.78 15.61
N ASP A 75 0.95 -11.13 14.34
CA ASP A 75 1.78 -10.36 13.41
C ASP A 75 1.10 -9.04 13.06
N GLU A 76 -0.18 -9.07 12.69
CA GLU A 76 -0.97 -7.87 12.39
C GLU A 76 -1.03 -6.92 13.59
N LYS A 77 -1.16 -7.47 14.81
CA LYS A 77 -1.12 -6.67 16.04
C LYS A 77 0.26 -6.01 16.23
N THR A 78 1.34 -6.73 15.96
CA THR A 78 2.71 -6.21 16.14
C THR A 78 2.98 -5.06 15.18
N GLU A 79 2.61 -5.24 13.91
CA GLU A 79 2.68 -4.20 12.88
C GLU A 79 1.80 -2.99 13.24
N LEU A 80 0.56 -3.25 13.68
CA LEU A 80 -0.37 -2.21 14.10
C LEU A 80 0.22 -1.34 15.21
N VAL A 81 0.81 -1.95 16.25
CA VAL A 81 1.41 -1.23 17.38
C VAL A 81 2.64 -0.45 16.95
N ALA A 82 3.46 -0.99 16.04
CA ALA A 82 4.63 -0.30 15.51
C ALA A 82 4.26 0.95 14.71
N ASN A 83 3.16 0.90 13.95
CA ASN A 83 2.71 1.99 13.09
C ASN A 83 1.81 3.02 13.82
N CYS A 84 1.28 2.67 15.00
CA CYS A 84 0.29 3.48 15.72
C CYS A 84 0.67 3.70 17.18
N ASP A 85 1.37 4.81 17.48
CA ASP A 85 1.82 5.14 18.85
C ASP A 85 0.69 5.17 19.90
N HIS A 86 -0.52 5.54 19.48
CA HIS A 86 -1.68 5.60 20.36
C HIS A 86 -2.22 4.22 20.78
N LEU A 87 -1.78 3.15 20.12
CA LEU A 87 -2.12 1.76 20.41
C LEU A 87 -1.01 1.05 21.19
N ASN A 88 0.00 1.78 21.68
CA ASN A 88 1.10 1.21 22.47
C ASN A 88 0.63 0.45 23.72
N ASN A 89 -0.54 0.78 24.27
CA ASN A 89 -1.17 0.01 25.34
C ASN A 89 -1.49 -1.45 24.95
N LEU A 90 -1.63 -1.74 23.67
CA LEU A 90 -1.84 -3.10 23.17
C LEU A 90 -0.55 -3.91 23.10
N LYS A 91 0.64 -3.28 23.12
CA LYS A 91 1.95 -3.96 22.99
C LYS A 91 2.08 -5.15 23.96
N TYR A 92 1.80 -4.90 25.23
CA TYR A 92 1.89 -5.90 26.31
C TYR A 92 0.58 -6.63 26.61
N SER A 93 -0.49 -6.32 25.87
CA SER A 93 -1.77 -7.02 26.03
C SER A 93 -1.66 -8.47 25.59
N LYS A 94 -2.04 -9.41 26.46
CA LYS A 94 -2.13 -10.84 26.11
C LYS A 94 -3.25 -11.14 25.10
N SER A 95 -4.26 -10.27 25.00
CA SER A 95 -5.38 -10.46 24.06
C SER A 95 -5.07 -9.80 22.72
N LEU A 96 -5.40 -10.50 21.64
CA LEU A 96 -5.45 -9.94 20.30
C LEU A 96 -6.68 -9.04 20.18
N PRO A 97 -6.53 -7.82 19.61
CA PRO A 97 -7.63 -6.88 19.48
C PRO A 97 -8.63 -7.34 18.41
N PHE A 98 -9.89 -6.96 18.60
CA PHE A 98 -10.89 -7.01 17.55
C PHE A 98 -10.86 -5.74 16.71
N VAL A 99 -11.19 -5.87 15.43
CA VAL A 99 -11.39 -4.75 14.52
C VAL A 99 -12.79 -4.81 13.92
N PHE A 100 -13.34 -3.65 13.60
CA PHE A 100 -14.72 -3.48 13.16
C PHE A 100 -14.79 -2.71 11.85
N SER A 101 -15.59 -3.20 10.92
CA SER A 101 -16.01 -2.43 9.75
C SER A 101 -17.03 -1.36 10.15
N GLU A 102 -17.46 -0.54 9.20
CA GLU A 102 -18.52 0.46 9.40
C GLU A 102 -19.79 -0.16 10.02
N HIS A 103 -20.24 -1.29 9.47
CA HIS A 103 -21.41 -2.00 9.97
C HIS A 103 -21.16 -2.61 11.35
N GLY A 104 -19.96 -3.12 11.61
CA GLY A 104 -19.54 -3.59 12.93
C GLY A 104 -19.56 -2.48 13.99
N ALA A 105 -19.13 -1.27 13.63
CA ALA A 105 -19.17 -0.12 14.53
C ALA A 105 -20.61 0.27 14.89
N ILE A 106 -21.55 0.26 13.93
CA ILE A 106 -22.98 0.48 14.18
C ILE A 106 -23.53 -0.63 15.08
N MET A 107 -23.23 -1.89 14.76
CA MET A 107 -23.72 -3.02 15.53
C MET A 107 -23.23 -2.96 16.98
N ALA A 108 -21.97 -2.55 17.19
CA ALA A 108 -21.41 -2.31 18.51
C ALA A 108 -22.21 -1.24 19.29
N ALA A 109 -22.67 -0.17 18.64
CA ALA A 109 -23.51 0.82 19.32
C ALA A 109 -24.85 0.26 19.77
N SER A 110 -25.44 -0.66 19.01
CA SER A 110 -26.74 -1.27 19.33
C SER A 110 -26.69 -2.17 20.58
N VAL A 111 -25.53 -2.74 20.91
CA VAL A 111 -25.32 -3.60 22.09
C VAL A 111 -24.76 -2.83 23.29
N LEU A 112 -24.45 -1.54 23.10
CA LEU A 112 -24.02 -0.60 24.13
C LEU A 112 -25.18 0.30 24.58
N ASN A 113 -24.97 1.14 25.60
CA ASN A 113 -26.02 2.03 26.12
C ASN A 113 -26.50 3.01 25.01
N PRO A 114 -27.78 2.97 24.62
CA PRO A 114 -28.24 3.52 23.35
C PRO A 114 -28.13 5.05 23.25
N LYS A 115 -28.39 5.81 24.32
CA LYS A 115 -28.54 7.27 24.19
C LYS A 115 -27.29 7.99 23.69
N LYS A 116 -26.10 7.53 24.09
CA LYS A 116 -24.82 8.15 23.71
C LYS A 116 -24.14 7.41 22.56
N ALA A 117 -24.37 6.11 22.44
CA ALA A 117 -23.77 5.30 21.39
C ALA A 117 -24.37 5.60 20.01
N ILE A 118 -25.67 5.92 19.93
CA ILE A 118 -26.34 6.24 18.66
C ILE A 118 -25.75 7.49 17.98
N GLU A 119 -25.53 8.57 18.74
CA GLU A 119 -24.97 9.80 18.18
C GLU A 119 -23.55 9.58 17.62
N VAL A 120 -22.73 8.86 18.39
CA VAL A 120 -21.35 8.53 18.00
C VAL A 120 -21.33 7.57 16.81
N SER A 121 -22.23 6.59 16.73
CA SER A 121 -22.25 5.64 15.62
C SER A 121 -22.60 6.30 14.30
N VAL A 122 -23.58 7.21 14.28
CA VAL A 122 -23.92 8.01 13.09
C VAL A 122 -22.70 8.77 12.59
N TYR A 123 -21.90 9.30 13.51
CA TYR A 123 -20.70 10.03 13.17
C TYR A 123 -19.59 9.14 12.59
N ILE A 124 -19.30 8.03 13.24
CA ILE A 124 -18.31 7.05 12.77
C ILE A 124 -18.65 6.63 11.34
N VAL A 125 -19.92 6.30 11.08
CA VAL A 125 -20.43 5.94 9.75
C VAL A 125 -20.19 7.03 8.72
N ARG A 126 -20.52 8.29 9.05
CA ARG A 126 -20.27 9.42 8.14
C ARG A 126 -18.79 9.54 7.76
N VAL A 127 -17.89 9.28 8.71
CA VAL A 127 -16.45 9.29 8.45
C VAL A 127 -16.05 8.14 7.51
N PHE A 128 -16.51 6.91 7.77
CA PHE A 128 -16.25 5.77 6.88
C PHE A 128 -16.75 6.02 5.44
N VAL A 129 -17.97 6.54 5.28
CA VAL A 129 -18.54 6.90 3.97
C VAL A 129 -17.70 7.99 3.28
N LYS A 130 -17.30 9.04 4.01
CA LYS A 130 -16.46 10.11 3.47
C LYS A 130 -15.12 9.58 2.96
N ILE A 131 -14.45 8.72 3.75
CA ILE A 131 -13.18 8.10 3.34
C ILE A 131 -13.36 7.26 2.08
N ARG A 132 -14.43 6.45 2.00
CA ARG A 132 -14.74 5.65 0.81
C ARG A 132 -14.98 6.52 -0.42
N ARG A 133 -15.69 7.64 -0.26
CA ARG A 133 -15.92 8.61 -1.34
C ARG A 133 -14.62 9.21 -1.85
N VAL A 134 -13.77 9.71 -0.96
CA VAL A 134 -12.46 10.27 -1.32
C VAL A 134 -11.64 9.23 -2.10
N ILE A 135 -11.53 8.00 -1.60
CA ILE A 135 -10.79 6.92 -2.29
C ILE A 135 -11.40 6.63 -3.67
N ALA A 136 -12.73 6.60 -3.79
CA ALA A 136 -13.41 6.36 -5.05
C ALA A 136 -13.18 7.47 -6.08
N GLU A 137 -13.11 8.74 -5.63
CA GLU A 137 -12.80 9.91 -6.46
C GLU A 137 -11.35 9.84 -7.01
N HIS A 138 -10.41 9.27 -6.26
CA HIS A 138 -9.01 9.13 -6.69
C HIS A 138 -8.74 8.03 -7.73
N LYS A 139 -9.74 7.25 -8.17
CA LYS A 139 -9.57 6.27 -9.28
C LYS A 139 -9.06 6.93 -10.56
N GLU A 140 -9.50 8.16 -10.82
CA GLU A 140 -9.05 8.94 -11.98
C GLU A 140 -7.58 9.36 -11.85
N ILE A 141 -7.14 9.68 -10.62
CA ILE A 141 -5.75 10.01 -10.31
C ILE A 141 -4.86 8.78 -10.47
N SER A 142 -5.27 7.60 -9.98
CA SER A 142 -4.53 6.35 -10.21
C SER A 142 -4.37 6.03 -11.70
N ARG A 143 -5.41 6.25 -12.53
CA ARG A 143 -5.28 6.10 -13.99
C ARG A 143 -4.27 7.08 -14.59
N ARG A 144 -4.22 8.31 -14.08
CA ARG A 144 -3.31 9.35 -14.54
C ARG A 144 -1.85 9.03 -14.20
N ILE A 145 -1.60 8.46 -13.02
CA ILE A 145 -0.27 7.96 -12.61
C ILE A 145 0.17 6.82 -13.52
N ALA A 146 -0.67 5.80 -13.72
CA ALA A 146 -0.35 4.68 -14.61
C ALA A 146 -0.02 5.14 -16.05
N ARG A 147 -0.73 6.18 -16.54
CA ARG A 147 -0.43 6.78 -17.85
C ARG A 147 0.92 7.49 -17.90
N ILE A 148 1.34 8.11 -16.80
CA ILE A 148 2.65 8.78 -16.71
C ILE A 148 3.76 7.73 -16.62
N GLU A 149 3.59 6.68 -15.81
CA GLU A 149 4.55 5.58 -15.68
C GLU A 149 4.81 4.91 -17.04
N ASN A 150 3.74 4.62 -17.81
CA ASN A 150 3.89 4.04 -19.15
C ASN A 150 4.68 4.96 -20.09
N ARG A 151 4.39 6.27 -20.10
CA ARG A 151 5.15 7.22 -20.94
C ARG A 151 6.62 7.30 -20.53
N LEU A 152 6.92 7.16 -19.24
CA LEU A 152 8.30 7.18 -18.75
C LEU A 152 9.05 5.91 -19.20
N ALA A 153 8.39 4.75 -19.14
CA ALA A 153 8.95 3.49 -19.63
C ALA A 153 9.23 3.54 -21.14
N ASP A 154 8.33 4.11 -21.93
CA ASP A 154 8.54 4.32 -23.38
C ASP A 154 9.77 5.21 -23.65
N HIS A 155 10.01 6.21 -22.81
CA HIS A 155 11.18 7.09 -22.94
C HIS A 155 12.47 6.41 -22.51
N ASP A 156 12.46 5.54 -21.51
CA ASP A 156 13.64 4.75 -21.11
C ASP A 156 14.12 3.85 -22.25
N GLU A 157 13.19 3.24 -23.02
CA GLU A 157 13.52 2.44 -24.19
C GLU A 157 14.18 3.29 -25.30
N GLN A 158 13.61 4.47 -25.61
CA GLN A 158 14.18 5.41 -26.57
C GLN A 158 15.57 5.92 -26.16
N ILE A 159 15.79 6.15 -24.86
CA ILE A 159 17.09 6.57 -24.34
C ILE A 159 18.13 5.45 -24.51
N ILE A 160 17.76 4.19 -24.27
CA ILE A 160 18.64 3.04 -24.48
C ILE A 160 19.03 2.92 -25.96
N GLU A 161 18.09 3.10 -26.88
CA GLU A 161 18.38 3.10 -28.32
C GLU A 161 19.34 4.22 -28.71
N LEU A 162 19.11 5.45 -28.23
CA LEU A 162 19.99 6.59 -28.48
C LEU A 162 21.40 6.37 -27.93
N ILE A 163 21.53 5.87 -26.70
CA ILE A 163 22.82 5.54 -26.09
C ILE A 163 23.53 4.46 -26.91
N THR A 164 22.79 3.48 -27.44
CA THR A 164 23.35 2.42 -28.28
C THR A 164 23.86 2.96 -29.61
N ALA A 165 23.10 3.86 -30.24
CA ALA A 165 23.51 4.54 -31.47
C ALA A 165 24.78 5.40 -31.24
N ILE A 166 24.83 6.18 -30.15
CA ILE A 166 26.02 6.97 -29.77
C ILE A 166 27.23 6.05 -29.55
N LYS A 167 27.06 4.92 -28.85
CA LYS A 167 28.13 3.92 -28.66
C LYS A 167 28.63 3.33 -29.97
N GLN A 168 27.78 3.18 -30.98
CA GLN A 168 28.19 2.68 -32.30
C GLN A 168 29.04 3.70 -33.06
N LEU A 169 28.71 4.99 -32.95
CA LEU A 169 29.49 6.08 -33.56
C LEU A 169 30.84 6.32 -32.88
N LEU A 170 30.95 5.98 -31.58
CA LEU A 170 32.19 6.06 -30.80
C LEU A 170 33.12 4.85 -30.98
N LYS A 171 32.73 3.82 -31.76
CA LYS A 171 33.62 2.68 -32.02
C LYS A 171 34.83 3.16 -32.81
N PRO A 172 36.06 2.96 -32.31
CA PRO A 172 37.26 3.36 -33.06
C PRO A 172 37.36 2.55 -34.35
N ASP A 173 37.85 3.20 -35.41
CA ASP A 173 38.07 2.54 -36.70
C ASP A 173 38.97 1.30 -36.51
N PRO A 174 38.65 0.17 -37.19
CA PRO A 174 39.46 -1.03 -37.07
C PRO A 174 40.91 -0.71 -37.45
N PRO A 175 41.89 -1.18 -36.68
CA PRO A 175 43.29 -0.88 -36.95
C PRO A 175 43.63 -1.30 -38.38
N PRO A 176 44.34 -0.47 -39.16
CA PRO A 176 44.62 -0.77 -40.56
C PRO A 176 45.31 -2.13 -40.67
N LYS A 177 44.84 -2.98 -41.58
CA LYS A 177 45.41 -4.32 -41.81
C LYS A 177 46.92 -4.17 -42.07
N LYS A 178 47.74 -4.62 -41.11
CA LYS A 178 49.20 -4.62 -41.26
C LYS A 178 49.56 -5.47 -42.47
N ARG A 179 50.04 -4.84 -43.55
CA ARG A 179 50.69 -5.56 -44.65
C ARG A 179 51.94 -6.24 -44.09
N ARG A 180 52.05 -7.56 -44.23
CA ARG A 180 53.29 -8.28 -43.91
C ARG A 180 54.35 -7.83 -44.91
N ILE A 181 55.23 -6.93 -44.51
CA ILE A 181 56.42 -6.58 -45.29
C ILE A 181 57.52 -7.56 -44.87
N GLY A 182 57.81 -8.53 -45.73
CA GLY A 182 58.88 -9.51 -45.53
C GLY A 182 59.10 -10.35 -46.80
N PHE A 183 60.35 -10.45 -47.23
CA PHE A 183 60.82 -11.18 -48.42
C PHE A 183 60.52 -12.68 -48.29
N GLN A 184 59.75 -13.26 -49.21
CA GLN A 184 59.74 -14.71 -49.43
C GLN A 184 60.96 -15.05 -50.31
N ALA A 185 62.05 -15.51 -49.67
CA ALA A 185 63.18 -16.07 -50.38
C ALA A 185 62.77 -17.44 -50.95
N GLY A 186 62.60 -17.52 -52.27
CA GLY A 186 62.48 -18.79 -52.97
C GLY A 186 63.80 -19.55 -52.90
N LYS A 187 63.77 -20.80 -52.41
CA LYS A 187 64.82 -21.79 -52.69
C LYS A 187 64.19 -23.12 -53.08
N HIS A 188 64.39 -23.40 -54.37
CA HIS A 188 64.44 -24.68 -55.08
C HIS A 188 64.30 -25.97 -54.25
N ASN A 189 63.29 -26.76 -54.63
CA ASN A 189 63.23 -28.20 -54.38
C ASN A 189 64.34 -28.92 -55.15
N HIS A 190 65.18 -29.68 -54.44
CA HIS A 190 65.97 -30.76 -55.04
C HIS A 190 65.18 -32.07 -54.91
N ILE A 191 64.88 -32.61 -56.09
CA ILE A 191 64.26 -33.89 -56.44
C ILE A 191 65.14 -35.08 -56.08
N THR A 192 64.55 -36.09 -55.44
CA THR A 192 64.53 -37.53 -55.78
C THR A 192 63.45 -38.17 -54.89
N GLY A 193 62.56 -39.06 -55.28
CA GLY A 193 62.32 -39.88 -56.46
C GLY A 193 61.44 -41.03 -55.94
N GLY A 194 60.42 -41.46 -56.71
CA GLY A 194 59.62 -42.64 -56.36
C GLY A 194 58.11 -42.48 -56.49
N GLU A 195 57.65 -42.61 -57.73
CA GLU A 195 56.30 -42.91 -58.22
C GLU A 195 55.64 -44.17 -57.55
N PRO A 196 54.38 -44.56 -57.90
CA PRO A 196 53.15 -43.75 -58.00
C PRO A 196 51.85 -44.52 -57.61
N LYS A 197 50.71 -43.80 -57.59
CA LYS A 197 49.31 -44.28 -57.79
C LYS A 197 48.77 -45.21 -56.66
N ILE A 198 47.48 -45.30 -56.34
CA ILE A 198 46.29 -45.39 -57.17
C ILE A 198 45.08 -44.83 -56.37
N LEU A 199 44.34 -43.96 -57.07
CA LEU A 199 42.89 -43.71 -57.05
C LEU A 199 42.01 -44.54 -56.10
N HIS A 200 41.11 -43.88 -55.36
CA HIS A 200 39.68 -44.23 -55.40
C HIS A 200 38.81 -42.98 -55.20
N PRO A 201 37.67 -42.84 -55.93
CA PRO A 201 36.86 -41.65 -55.93
C PRO A 201 35.70 -41.70 -54.92
N ILE A 202 35.29 -40.48 -54.56
CA ILE A 202 34.04 -39.99 -53.99
C ILE A 202 32.83 -40.95 -54.06
N ALA A 203 32.24 -41.22 -52.89
CA ALA A 203 30.80 -41.10 -52.61
C ALA A 203 30.62 -40.85 -51.10
#